data_AF-A0A834U2S7-F1
#
_entry.id   AF-A0A834U2S7-F1
#
_cell.length_a   1.000
_cell.length_b   1.000
_cell.length_c   1.000
_cell.angle_alpha   90.00
_cell.angle_beta   90.00
_cell.angle_gamma   90.00
#
_symmetry.space_group_name_H-M   'P 1'
#
loop_
_entity.id
_entity.type
_entity.pdbx_description
1 polymer ?
#
loop_
_entity_poly.entity_id
_entity_poly.type
_entity_poly.pdbx_seq_one_letter_code
_entity_poly.pdbx_strand_id
1 'polypeptide(L)'
;MSCIIKDKASGLVRKEYDMKCKILRHLESKGEKTSTIDKTRAKVKDLHSRIRVAIHRIDSISKRIEELRDKELQPQLEELIEGYLPWYERCCLVTYVLNAL
;
A
#
# COMPACT_ATOMS: atom_id res chain seq x y z
N MET A 1 -6.29 4.40 -1.08
CA MET A 1 -4.81 4.36 -1.01
C MET A 1 -4.22 2.98 -1.32
N SER A 2 -4.80 1.88 -0.84
CA SER A 2 -4.25 0.52 -1.04
C SER A 2 -4.03 0.13 -2.52
N CYS A 3 -4.93 0.46 -3.46
CA CYS A 3 -4.77 0.04 -4.86
C CYS A 3 -3.57 0.69 -5.58
N ILE A 4 -3.31 1.99 -5.34
CA ILE A 4 -2.21 2.73 -5.98
C ILE A 4 -0.86 2.19 -5.51
N ILE A 5 -0.74 1.88 -4.21
CA ILE A 5 0.48 1.32 -3.62
C ILE A 5 0.75 -0.08 -4.18
N LYS A 6 -0.30 -0.92 -4.31
CA LYS A 6 -0.19 -2.27 -4.89
C LYS A 6 0.35 -2.24 -6.32
N ASP A 7 -0.19 -1.36 -7.15
CA ASP A 7 0.16 -1.31 -8.57
C ASP A 7 1.59 -0.79 -8.77
N LYS A 8 1.98 0.21 -7.99
CA LYS A 8 3.34 0.78 -8.04
C LYS A 8 4.41 -0.18 -7.51
N ALA A 9 4.12 -0.91 -6.42
CA ALA A 9 5.08 -1.82 -5.80
C ALA A 9 5.28 -3.13 -6.57
N SER A 10 4.23 -3.67 -7.22
CA SER A 10 4.30 -4.95 -7.94
C SER A 10 4.49 -4.80 -9.45
N GLY A 11 4.47 -3.58 -9.99
CA GLY A 11 4.43 -3.31 -11.43
C GLY A 11 5.59 -3.90 -12.23
N LEU A 12 6.83 -3.86 -11.73
CA LEU A 12 7.99 -4.42 -12.44
C LEU A 12 7.92 -5.95 -12.55
N VAL A 13 7.59 -6.62 -11.45
CA VAL A 13 7.48 -8.09 -11.40
C VAL A 13 6.29 -8.56 -12.24
N ARG A 14 5.18 -7.80 -12.24
CA ARG A 14 4.02 -8.07 -13.11
C ARG A 14 4.36 -7.93 -14.59
N LYS A 15 5.11 -6.90 -14.98
CA LYS A 15 5.61 -6.75 -16.37
C LYS A 15 6.50 -7.92 -16.78
N GLU A 16 7.41 -8.36 -15.92
CA GLU A 16 8.27 -9.52 -16.19
C GLU A 16 7.43 -10.81 -16.33
N TYR A 17 6.46 -11.02 -15.43
CA TYR A 17 5.53 -12.14 -15.50
C TYR A 17 4.75 -12.16 -16.82
N ASP A 18 4.19 -11.03 -17.23
CA ASP A 18 3.41 -10.91 -18.46
C ASP A 18 4.27 -11.22 -19.70
N MET A 19 5.51 -10.71 -19.71
CA MET A 19 6.47 -11.01 -20.77
C MET A 19 6.82 -12.50 -20.82
N LYS A 20 7.11 -13.14 -19.68
CA LYS A 20 7.42 -14.57 -19.62
C LYS A 20 6.22 -15.44 -20.02
N CYS A 21 4.99 -15.02 -19.68
CA CYS A 21 3.78 -15.69 -20.15
C CYS A 21 3.64 -15.63 -21.68
N LYS A 22 3.95 -14.50 -22.32
CA LYS A 22 3.96 -14.37 -23.79
C LYS A 22 4.99 -15.29 -24.42
N ILE A 23 6.20 -15.33 -23.86
CA ILE A 23 7.27 -16.21 -24.32
C ILE A 23 6.85 -17.69 -24.19
N LEU A 24 6.28 -18.08 -23.05
CA LEU A 24 5.85 -19.46 -22.83
C LEU A 24 4.83 -19.91 -23.88
N ARG A 25 3.80 -19.10 -24.15
CA ARG A 25 2.79 -19.40 -25.19
C ARG A 25 3.41 -19.57 -26.58
N HIS A 26 4.43 -18.78 -26.91
CA HIS A 26 5.14 -18.86 -28.18
C HIS A 26 6.02 -20.11 -28.29
N LEU A 27 6.66 -20.53 -27.20
CA LEU A 27 7.44 -21.77 -27.17
C LEU A 27 6.52 -23.00 -27.29
N GLU A 28 5.38 -22.97 -26.60
CA GLU A 28 4.36 -24.04 -26.67
C GLU A 28 3.76 -24.16 -28.07
N SER A 29 3.47 -23.04 -28.75
CA SER A 29 2.91 -23.06 -30.11
C SER A 29 3.90 -23.52 -31.18
N LYS A 30 5.20 -23.24 -31.00
CA LYS A 30 6.26 -23.67 -31.91
C LYS A 30 6.72 -25.12 -31.73
N GLY A 31 6.23 -25.81 -30.70
CA GLY A 31 6.66 -27.18 -30.39
C GLY A 31 8.14 -27.24 -30.00
N GLU A 32 8.64 -26.23 -29.28
CA GLU A 32 10.02 -26.19 -28.81
C GLU A 32 10.37 -27.33 -27.84
N LYS A 33 11.66 -27.54 -27.61
CA LYS A 33 12.13 -28.61 -26.71
C LYS A 33 11.45 -28.52 -25.34
N THR A 34 10.92 -29.65 -24.86
CA THR A 34 10.21 -29.76 -23.57
C THR A 34 11.01 -29.16 -22.41
N SER A 35 12.33 -29.39 -22.35
CA SER A 35 13.17 -28.81 -21.29
C SER A 35 13.19 -27.27 -21.26
N THR A 36 13.06 -26.62 -22.41
CA THR A 36 13.01 -25.15 -22.54
C THR A 36 11.65 -24.61 -22.09
N ILE A 37 10.58 -25.32 -22.45
CA ILE A 37 9.21 -25.01 -22.03
C ILE A 37 9.10 -25.13 -20.50
N ASP A 38 9.58 -26.23 -19.92
CA ASP A 38 9.50 -26.48 -18.48
C ASP A 38 10.32 -25.46 -17.67
N LYS A 39 11.52 -25.09 -18.13
CA LYS A 39 12.31 -24.00 -17.52
C LYS A 39 11.54 -22.68 -17.51
N THR A 40 10.89 -22.34 -18.63
CA THR A 40 10.09 -21.11 -18.74
C THR A 40 8.86 -21.16 -17.84
N ARG A 41 8.18 -22.31 -17.78
CA ARG A 41 7.02 -22.56 -16.90
C ARG A 41 7.39 -22.45 -15.42
N ALA A 42 8.55 -22.97 -15.02
CA ALA A 42 9.06 -22.82 -13.67
C ALA A 42 9.27 -21.34 -13.32
N LYS A 43 9.82 -20.55 -14.25
CA LYS A 43 10.03 -19.11 -14.03
C LYS A 43 8.71 -18.33 -13.95
N VAL A 44 7.71 -18.68 -14.77
CA VAL A 44 6.36 -18.11 -14.68
C VAL A 44 5.72 -18.42 -13.32
N LYS A 45 5.82 -19.66 -12.83
CA LYS A 45 5.32 -20.05 -11.50
C LYS A 45 6.01 -19.30 -10.36
N ASP A 46 7.33 -19.15 -10.42
CA ASP A 46 8.11 -18.36 -9.46
C ASP A 46 7.65 -16.90 -9.41
N LEU A 47 7.57 -16.23 -10.57
CA LEU A 47 7.11 -14.85 -10.67
C LEU A 47 5.67 -14.67 -10.16
N HIS A 48 4.77 -15.60 -10.51
CA HIS A 48 3.39 -15.59 -10.01
C HIS A 48 3.34 -15.69 -8.48
N SER A 49 4.11 -16.60 -7.89
CA SER A 49 4.19 -16.77 -6.44
C SER A 49 4.69 -15.50 -5.75
N ARG A 50 5.75 -14.90 -6.30
CA ARG A 50 6.33 -13.64 -5.79
C ARG A 50 5.33 -12.48 -5.83
N ILE A 51 4.57 -12.33 -6.92
CA ILE A 51 3.52 -11.31 -7.04
C ILE A 51 2.46 -11.51 -5.95
N ARG A 52 1.99 -12.75 -5.76
CA ARG A 52 0.98 -13.06 -4.75
C ARG A 52 1.45 -12.74 -3.34
N VAL A 53 2.67 -13.17 -2.99
CA VAL A 53 3.28 -12.85 -1.67
C VAL A 53 3.45 -11.35 -1.49
N ALA A 54 3.89 -10.62 -2.52
CA ALA A 54 4.03 -9.18 -2.47
C ALA A 54 2.70 -8.47 -2.20
N ILE A 55 1.62 -8.88 -2.88
CA ILE A 55 0.27 -8.33 -2.66
C ILE A 55 -0.17 -8.54 -1.21
N HIS A 56 -0.03 -9.76 -0.69
CA HIS A 56 -0.39 -10.06 0.71
C HIS A 56 0.42 -9.22 1.72
N ARG A 57 1.72 -9.03 1.48
CA ARG A 57 2.55 -8.16 2.34
C ARG A 57 2.07 -6.72 2.29
N ILE A 58 1.79 -6.18 1.11
CA ILE A 58 1.31 -4.80 0.94
C ILE A 58 -0.03 -4.62 1.65
N ASP A 59 -0.92 -5.61 1.57
CA ASP A 59 -2.20 -5.59 2.28
C ASP A 59 -2.03 -5.56 3.80
N SER A 60 -1.17 -6.42 4.34
CA SER A 60 -0.89 -6.45 5.76
C SER A 60 -0.30 -5.14 6.26
N ILE A 61 0.63 -4.54 5.50
CA ILE A 61 1.25 -3.25 5.86
C ILE A 61 0.22 -2.13 5.77
N SER A 62 -0.59 -2.11 4.71
CA SER A 62 -1.61 -1.09 4.50
C SER A 62 -2.64 -1.11 5.64
N LYS A 63 -3.09 -2.30 6.04
CA LYS A 63 -3.99 -2.46 7.18
C LYS A 63 -3.36 -1.95 8.47
N ARG A 64 -2.08 -2.25 8.72
CA ARG A 64 -1.38 -1.75 9.90
C ARG A 64 -1.28 -0.22 9.91
N ILE A 65 -1.05 0.42 8.76
CA ILE A 65 -1.03 1.88 8.64
C ILE A 65 -2.41 2.47 8.94
N GLU A 66 -3.47 1.88 8.42
CA GLU A 66 -4.85 2.31 8.68
C GLU A 66 -5.18 2.17 10.18
N GLU A 67 -4.80 1.06 10.81
CA GLU A 67 -4.98 0.86 12.25
C GLU A 67 -4.24 1.92 13.08
N LEU A 68 -2.98 2.22 12.77
CA LEU A 68 -2.21 3.26 13.47
C LEU A 68 -2.84 4.65 13.29
N ARG A 69 -3.30 4.97 12.07
CA ARG A 69 -3.94 6.25 11.78
C ARG A 69 -5.23 6.41 12.57
N ASP A 70 -6.10 5.40 12.54
CA ASP A 70 -7.47 5.53 13.02
C ASP A 70 -7.58 5.26 14.53
N LYS A 71 -6.71 4.40 15.09
CA LYS A 71 -6.80 3.99 16.51
C LYS A 71 -5.78 4.65 17.43
N GLU A 72 -4.71 5.22 16.88
CA GLU A 72 -3.68 5.87 17.71
C GLU A 72 -3.56 7.36 17.38
N LEU A 73 -3.32 7.70 16.11
CA LEU A 73 -3.05 9.08 15.74
C LEU A 73 -4.30 9.97 15.84
N GLN A 74 -5.45 9.49 15.37
CA GLN A 74 -6.68 10.25 15.44
C GLN A 74 -7.12 10.53 16.89
N PRO A 75 -7.18 9.55 17.82
CA PRO A 75 -7.50 9.82 19.22
C PRO A 75 -6.52 10.79 19.90
N GLN A 76 -5.21 10.68 19.61
CA GLN A 76 -4.22 11.62 20.14
C GLN A 76 -4.47 13.04 19.65
N LEU A 77 -4.88 13.21 18.39
CA LEU A 77 -5.20 14.52 17.85
C LEU A 77 -6.48 15.08 18.46
N GLU A 78 -7.50 14.24 18.67
CA GLU A 78 -8.74 14.61 19.35
C GLU A 78 -8.47 15.07 20.80
N GLU A 79 -7.71 14.28 21.57
CA GLU A 79 -7.29 14.61 22.93
C GLU A 79 -6.50 15.93 22.97
N LEU A 80 -5.60 16.14 22.01
CA LEU A 80 -4.86 17.38 21.90
C LEU A 80 -5.79 18.57 21.65
N ILE A 81 -6.72 18.47 20.71
CA ILE A 81 -7.69 19.53 20.42
C ILE A 81 -8.55 19.82 21.65
N GLU A 82 -9.08 18.78 22.31
CA GLU A 82 -9.86 18.92 23.53
C GLU A 82 -9.08 19.61 24.65
N GLY A 83 -7.79 19.33 24.80
CA GLY A 83 -6.92 20.01 25.77
C GLY A 83 -6.68 21.49 25.45
N TYR A 84 -6.63 21.85 24.16
CA TYR A 84 -6.37 23.23 23.71
C TYR A 84 -7.62 24.11 23.69
N LEU A 85 -8.80 23.56 23.43
CA LEU A 85 -10.06 24.32 23.32
C LEU A 85 -10.34 25.19 24.56
N PRO A 86 -10.25 24.69 25.81
CA PRO A 86 -10.48 25.50 27.01
C PRO A 86 -9.49 26.64 27.18
N TRP A 87 -8.22 26.42 26.81
CA TRP A 87 -7.21 27.47 26.85
C TRP A 87 -7.52 28.56 25.82
N TYR A 88 -7.90 28.16 24.61
CA TYR A 88 -8.27 29.07 23.54
C TYR A 88 -9.48 29.93 23.92
N GLU A 89 -10.55 29.32 24.43
CA GLU A 89 -11.75 30.04 24.92
C GLU A 89 -11.40 31.04 26.03
N ARG A 90 -10.59 30.62 27.00
CA ARG A 90 -10.15 31.49 28.10
C ARG A 90 -9.30 32.66 27.62
N CYS A 91 -8.39 32.43 26.67
CA CYS A 91 -7.59 33.49 26.06
C CYS A 91 -8.44 34.46 25.25
N CYS A 92 -9.43 33.98 24.48
CA CYS A 92 -10.37 34.83 23.74
C CYS A 92 -11.22 35.71 24.66
N LEU A 93 -11.66 35.18 25.81
CA LEU A 93 -12.36 35.99 26.82
C LEU A 93 -11.45 37.07 27.39
N VAL A 94 -10.20 36.74 27.72
CA VAL A 94 -9.23 37.72 28.24
C VAL A 94 -8.90 38.78 27.20
N THR A 95 -8.69 38.43 25.93
CA THR A 95 -8.45 39.43 24.87
C THR A 95 -9.68 40.27 24.57
N TYR A 96 -10.88 39.68 24.55
CA TYR A 96 -12.12 40.45 24.36
C TYR A 96 -12.35 41.45 25.51
N VAL A 97 -12.17 41.02 26.76
CA VAL A 97 -12.31 41.89 27.94
C VAL A 97 -11.22 42.95 28.00
N LEU A 98 -9.96 42.62 27.65
CA LEU A 98 -8.86 43.60 27.59
C LEU A 98 -9.01 44.61 26.44
N ASN A 99 -9.66 44.23 25.33
CA ASN A 99 -9.93 45.14 24.21
C ASN A 99 -11.24 45.93 24.38
N ALA A 100 -12.10 45.55 25.33
CA ALA A 100 -13.35 46.23 25.65
C ALA A 100 -13.23 47.22 26.83
N LEU A 101 -12.08 47.26 27.50
CA LEU A 101 -11.65 48.25 28.48
C LEU A 101 -10.70 49.27 27.83
#